data_AF-A0ABD5G1K9-F1
#
_entry.id   AF-A0ABD5G1K9-F1
#
_cell.length_a   1.000
_cell.length_b   1.000
_cell.length_c   1.000
_cell.angle_alpha   90.00
_cell.angle_beta   90.00
_cell.angle_gamma   90.00
#
_symmetry.space_group_name_H-M   'P 1'
#
loop_
_entity.id
_entity.type
_entity.pdbx_description
1 polymer ?
#
loop_
_entity_poly.entity_id
_entity_poly.type
_entity_poly.pdbx_seq_one_letter_code
_entity_poly.pdbx_strand_id
1 'polypeptide(L)'
;MESIPTFISIIFIVFGILQIILFFKMWGMTNNVSRITRLLESKELPNNTLNNAENKTDDILSDTYSDIAVGSVVIRQSDGRKMVVDSIENGKYFCKGSTMEGYKYYSRNEISPN
;
A
#
# COMPACT_ATOMS: atom_id res chain seq x y z
N MET A 1 61.05 4.52 5.93
CA MET A 1 59.74 5.11 5.59
C MET A 1 58.92 4.06 4.83
N GLU A 2 58.44 3.02 5.54
CA GLU A 2 57.74 1.86 4.94
C GLU A 2 56.49 1.43 5.73
N SER A 3 56.16 2.13 6.81
CA SER A 3 55.04 1.82 7.71
C SER A 3 53.66 2.25 7.18
N ILE A 4 53.63 3.24 6.28
CA ILE A 4 52.40 3.76 5.68
C ILE A 4 51.73 2.72 4.75
N PRO A 5 52.42 2.07 3.79
CA PRO A 5 51.78 1.11 2.87
C PRO A 5 51.28 -0.15 3.58
N THR A 6 51.96 -0.61 4.65
CA THR A 6 51.54 -1.76 5.45
C THR A 6 50.26 -1.49 6.23
N PHE A 7 50.12 -0.29 6.81
CA PHE A 7 48.89 0.13 7.49
C PHE A 7 47.69 0.23 6.54
N ILE A 8 47.90 0.83 5.36
CA ILE A 8 46.87 0.96 4.33
C ILE A 8 46.41 -0.42 3.82
N SER A 9 47.35 -1.36 3.64
CA SER A 9 47.03 -2.73 3.21
C SER A 9 46.10 -3.44 4.20
N ILE A 10 46.36 -3.31 5.51
CA ILE A 10 45.51 -3.90 6.56
C ILE A 10 44.10 -3.31 6.53
N ILE A 11 43.97 -2.00 6.36
CA ILE A 11 42.67 -1.33 6.26
C ILE A 11 41.87 -1.87 5.06
N PHE A 12 42.51 -2.04 3.90
CA PHE A 12 41.83 -2.58 2.71
C PHE A 12 41.40 -4.04 2.89
N ILE A 13 42.18 -4.86 3.61
CA ILE A 13 41.80 -6.24 3.92
C ILE A 13 40.58 -6.28 4.84
N VAL A 14 40.61 -5.51 5.94
CA VAL A 14 39.48 -5.41 6.87
C VAL A 14 38.25 -4.87 6.17
N PHE A 15 38.41 -3.82 5.35
CA PHE A 15 37.33 -3.26 4.55
C PHE A 15 36.78 -4.27 3.55
N GLY A 16 37.63 -5.05 2.86
CA GLY A 16 37.20 -6.09 1.94
C GLY A 16 36.33 -7.16 2.61
N ILE A 17 36.71 -7.62 3.80
CA ILE A 17 35.92 -8.59 4.58
C ILE A 17 34.59 -7.95 5.03
N LEU A 18 34.63 -6.70 5.50
CA LEU A 18 33.43 -5.97 5.93
C LEU A 18 32.44 -5.78 4.76
N GLN A 19 32.95 -5.48 3.56
CA GLN A 19 32.16 -5.34 2.35
C GLN A 19 31.51 -6.67 1.97
N ILE A 20 32.23 -7.79 1.98
CA ILE A 20 31.65 -9.12 1.71
C ILE A 20 30.50 -9.43 2.67
N ILE A 21 30.67 -9.17 3.97
CA ILE A 21 29.60 -9.38 4.97
C ILE A 21 28.42 -8.44 4.71
N LEU A 22 28.67 -7.17 4.37
CA LEU A 22 27.63 -6.20 4.01
C LEU A 22 26.87 -6.62 2.75
N PHE A 23 27.54 -7.18 1.74
CA PHE A 23 26.90 -7.73 0.54
C PHE A 23 25.98 -8.90 0.90
N PHE A 24 26.44 -9.87 1.70
CA PHE A 24 25.58 -10.96 2.18
C PHE A 24 24.39 -10.45 3.00
N LYS A 25 24.61 -9.43 3.84
CA LYS A 25 23.58 -8.83 4.68
C LYS A 25 22.55 -8.05 3.86
N MET A 26 22.98 -7.33 2.82
CA MET A 26 22.11 -6.61 1.90
C MET A 26 21.35 -7.57 0.97
N TRP A 27 21.94 -8.70 0.59
CA TRP A 27 21.29 -9.73 -0.19
C TRP A 27 20.07 -10.33 0.53
N GLY A 28 20.18 -10.53 1.85
CA GLY A 28 19.05 -10.94 2.70
C GLY A 28 17.97 -9.86 2.88
N MET A 29 18.33 -8.58 2.86
CA MET A 29 17.37 -7.47 2.96
C MET A 29 16.64 -7.23 1.63
N THR A 30 17.33 -7.28 0.50
CA THR A 30 16.75 -7.12 -0.85
C THR A 30 15.88 -8.32 -1.25
N ASN A 31 16.07 -9.50 -0.65
CA ASN A 31 15.16 -10.64 -0.82
C ASN A 31 13.69 -10.30 -0.45
N ASN A 32 13.45 -9.37 0.49
CA ASN A 32 12.09 -8.90 0.81
C ASN A 32 11.48 -8.01 -0.28
N VAL A 33 12.28 -7.35 -1.13
CA VAL A 33 11.78 -6.53 -2.25
C VAL A 33 11.12 -7.41 -3.30
N SER A 34 11.60 -8.65 -3.51
CA SER A 34 10.95 -9.62 -4.40
C SER A 34 9.48 -9.90 -4.04
N ARG A 35 9.15 -9.81 -2.75
CA ARG A 35 7.77 -9.97 -2.25
C ARG A 35 6.91 -8.75 -2.54
N ILE A 36 7.50 -7.55 -2.50
CA ILE A 36 6.82 -6.30 -2.87
C ILE A 36 6.60 -6.24 -4.38
N THR A 37 7.59 -6.64 -5.19
CA THR A 37 7.46 -6.70 -6.66
C THR A 37 6.33 -7.65 -7.08
N ARG A 38 6.20 -8.83 -6.45
CA ARG A 38 5.06 -9.74 -6.71
C ARG A 38 3.69 -9.15 -6.38
N LEU A 39 3.61 -8.33 -5.32
CA LEU A 39 2.36 -7.66 -4.94
C LEU A 39 2.02 -6.50 -5.89
N LEU A 40 3.02 -5.82 -6.43
CA LEU A 40 2.84 -4.76 -7.42
C LEU A 40 2.52 -5.32 -8.81
N GLU A 41 3.14 -6.43 -9.21
CA GLU A 41 2.84 -7.15 -10.45
C GLU A 41 1.41 -7.71 -10.45
N SER A 42 0.90 -8.13 -9.28
CA SER A 42 -0.52 -8.52 -9.13
C SER A 42 -1.51 -7.34 -9.13
N LYS A 43 -1.03 -6.09 -9.08
CA LYS A 43 -1.86 -4.88 -9.05
C LYS A 43 -1.91 -4.12 -10.37
N GLU A 44 -1.11 -4.50 -11.36
CA GLU A 44 -1.03 -3.86 -12.68
C GLU A 44 -1.53 -4.78 -13.81
N LEU A 45 -2.59 -5.56 -13.59
CA LEU A 45 -3.50 -5.98 -14.67
C LEU A 45 -4.88 -6.43 -14.14
N PRO A 46 -5.88 -5.54 -14.16
CA PRO A 46 -7.24 -5.95 -14.47
C PRO A 46 -7.67 -5.26 -15.76
N ASN A 47 -7.09 -5.66 -16.89
CA ASN A 47 -7.60 -5.29 -18.20
C ASN A 47 -7.42 -6.46 -19.17
N ASN A 48 -8.52 -7.21 -19.28
CA ASN A 48 -8.86 -8.16 -20.33
C ASN A 48 -8.05 -9.46 -20.41
N THR A 49 -8.48 -10.44 -19.62
CA THR A 49 -8.74 -11.79 -20.18
C THR A 49 -10.14 -12.23 -19.77
N LEU A 50 -11.06 -11.98 -20.69
CA LEU A 50 -12.36 -12.63 -20.78
C LEU A 50 -12.19 -14.15 -20.79
N ASN A 51 -13.07 -14.82 -20.05
CA ASN A 51 -13.70 -16.11 -20.35
C ASN A 51 -12.76 -17.32 -20.49
N ASN A 52 -12.65 -18.11 -19.42
CA ASN A 52 -12.97 -19.54 -19.40
C ASN A 52 -12.33 -20.19 -18.17
N ALA A 53 -13.13 -20.41 -17.13
CA ALA A 53 -13.21 -21.67 -16.40
C ALA A 53 -14.15 -21.43 -15.21
N GLU A 54 -15.39 -21.83 -15.43
CA GLU A 54 -16.41 -21.98 -14.40
C GLU A 54 -15.92 -22.85 -13.24
N ASN A 55 -16.62 -22.66 -12.11
CA ASN A 55 -16.69 -23.52 -10.93
C ASN A 55 -15.65 -23.22 -9.83
N LYS A 56 -16.08 -22.44 -8.83
CA LYS A 56 -16.71 -23.04 -7.65
C LYS A 56 -17.28 -21.94 -6.73
N THR A 57 -18.61 -21.85 -6.76
CA THR A 57 -19.52 -21.45 -5.68
C THR A 57 -18.88 -20.80 -4.46
N ASP A 58 -19.14 -19.52 -4.29
CA ASP A 58 -19.79 -19.01 -3.07
C ASP A 58 -20.57 -17.75 -3.47
N ASP A 59 -21.61 -17.99 -4.28
CA ASP A 59 -22.72 -17.06 -4.46
C ASP A 59 -23.44 -16.94 -3.12
N ILE A 60 -23.34 -15.77 -2.48
CA ILE A 60 -24.45 -14.97 -1.95
C ILE A 60 -23.84 -13.69 -1.34
N LEU A 61 -24.26 -12.55 -1.90
CA LEU A 61 -24.16 -11.18 -1.36
C LEU A 61 -22.93 -10.34 -1.75
N SER A 62 -22.88 -9.83 -2.98
CA SER A 62 -22.21 -8.54 -3.25
C SER A 62 -22.81 -7.79 -4.44
N ASP A 63 -24.13 -7.81 -4.59
CA ASP A 63 -24.87 -6.91 -5.49
C ASP A 63 -25.21 -5.56 -4.82
N THR A 64 -24.45 -5.17 -3.79
CA THR A 64 -24.74 -3.94 -3.01
C THR A 64 -23.46 -3.29 -2.50
N TYR A 65 -22.60 -2.78 -3.39
CA TYR A 65 -21.47 -1.97 -2.93
C TYR A 65 -20.97 -0.93 -3.95
N SER A 66 -21.87 -0.25 -4.65
CA SER A 66 -21.49 0.85 -5.58
C SER A 66 -22.24 2.17 -5.37
N ASP A 67 -22.82 2.42 -4.19
CA ASP A 67 -23.57 3.67 -3.98
C ASP A 67 -22.67 4.85 -3.56
N ILE A 68 -21.42 4.57 -3.16
CA ILE A 68 -20.48 5.57 -2.67
C ILE A 68 -19.16 5.41 -3.42
N ALA A 69 -18.94 6.29 -4.41
CA ALA A 69 -17.69 6.40 -5.15
C ALA A 69 -16.85 7.59 -4.64
N VAL A 70 -15.59 7.64 -5.05
CA VAL A 70 -14.74 8.81 -4.80
C VAL A 70 -15.35 10.02 -5.53
N GLY A 71 -15.51 11.13 -4.81
CA GLY A 71 -16.20 12.34 -5.26
C GLY A 71 -17.68 12.41 -4.90
N SER A 72 -18.29 11.32 -4.42
CA SER A 72 -19.69 11.33 -3.98
C SER A 72 -19.88 12.13 -2.68
N VAL A 73 -21.00 12.83 -2.58
CA VAL A 73 -21.44 13.49 -1.35
C VAL A 73 -22.12 12.47 -0.46
N VAL A 74 -21.59 12.29 0.76
CA VAL A 74 -22.12 11.38 1.78
C VAL A 74 -22.56 12.17 3.00
N ILE A 75 -23.58 11.67 3.69
CA ILE A 75 -24.11 12.25 4.92
C ILE A 75 -23.54 11.48 6.10
N ARG A 76 -22.93 12.17 7.05
CA ARG A 76 -22.49 11.59 8.32
C ARG A 76 -23.71 11.27 9.18
N GLN A 77 -23.85 10.04 9.67
CA GLN A 77 -25.01 9.63 10.47
C GLN A 77 -25.03 10.22 11.89
N SER A 78 -23.88 10.67 12.42
CA SER A 78 -23.81 11.21 13.79
C SER A 78 -24.38 12.63 13.92
N ASP A 79 -24.20 13.48 12.92
CA ASP A 79 -24.59 14.89 12.95
C ASP A 79 -25.36 15.36 11.70
N GLY A 80 -25.60 14.47 10.74
CA GLY A 80 -26.31 14.77 9.49
C GLY A 80 -25.52 15.65 8.51
N ARG A 81 -24.23 15.88 8.73
CA ARG A 81 -23.44 16.78 7.87
C ARG A 81 -23.04 16.11 6.56
N LYS A 82 -23.11 16.89 5.48
CA LYS A 82 -22.67 16.48 4.15
C LYS A 82 -21.15 16.61 4.05
N MET A 83 -20.51 15.57 3.54
CA MET A 83 -19.07 15.48 3.33
C MET A 83 -18.80 14.88 1.96
N VAL A 84 -17.64 15.17 1.38
CA VAL A 84 -17.25 14.61 0.07
C VAL A 84 -16.22 13.51 0.29
N VAL A 85 -16.42 12.36 -0.34
CA VAL A 85 -15.43 11.27 -0.31
C VAL A 85 -14.25 11.64 -1.19
N ASP A 86 -13.05 11.72 -0.62
CA ASP A 86 -11.82 12.09 -1.32
C ASP A 86 -10.99 10.85 -1.72
N SER A 87 -10.99 9.81 -0.89
CA SER A 87 -10.31 8.53 -1.19
C SER A 87 -10.89 7.38 -0.37
N ILE A 88 -10.74 6.15 -0.86
CA ILE A 88 -11.18 4.94 -0.15
C ILE A 88 -9.95 4.05 0.05
N GLU A 89 -9.52 3.90 1.30
CA GLU A 89 -8.33 3.12 1.65
C GLU A 89 -8.71 2.05 2.68
N ASN A 90 -8.36 0.79 2.41
CA ASN A 90 -8.57 -0.33 3.34
C ASN A 90 -10.03 -0.45 3.87
N GLY A 91 -11.02 -0.15 3.03
CA GLY A 91 -12.45 -0.20 3.41
C GLY A 91 -12.94 0.96 4.28
N LYS A 92 -12.11 2.00 4.49
CA LYS A 92 -12.47 3.26 5.15
C LYS A 92 -12.60 4.37 4.12
N TYR A 93 -13.56 5.26 4.35
CA TYR A 93 -13.86 6.41 3.50
C TYR A 93 -13.15 7.64 4.07
N PHE A 94 -12.20 8.16 3.32
CA PHE A 94 -11.56 9.43 3.63
C PHE A 94 -12.46 10.54 3.13
N CYS A 95 -13.09 11.28 4.03
CA CYS A 95 -14.06 12.31 3.68
C CYS A 95 -13.54 13.69 4.08
N LYS A 96 -13.74 14.66 3.18
CA LYS A 96 -13.52 16.08 3.42
C LYS A 96 -14.78 16.69 4.03
N GLY A 97 -14.66 17.17 5.27
CA GLY A 97 -15.70 17.94 5.95
C GLY A 97 -15.74 19.39 5.48
N SER A 98 -16.48 20.23 6.21
CA SER A 98 -16.47 21.68 5.97
C SER A 98 -15.08 22.28 6.19
N THR A 99 -14.83 23.48 5.65
CA THR A 99 -13.54 24.20 5.73
C THR A 99 -12.92 24.26 7.13
N MET A 100 -13.73 24.17 8.20
CA MET A 100 -13.27 24.16 9.59
C MET A 100 -12.95 22.76 10.18
N GLU A 101 -13.48 21.66 9.64
CA GLU A 101 -13.31 20.31 10.23
C GLU A 101 -12.17 19.48 9.61
N GLY A 102 -11.71 19.86 8.42
CA GLY A 102 -10.64 19.15 7.71
C GLY A 102 -11.06 17.77 7.20
N TYR A 103 -10.08 16.85 7.12
CA TYR A 103 -10.27 15.50 6.60
C TYR A 103 -10.32 14.47 7.73
N LYS A 104 -11.23 13.49 7.61
CA LYS A 104 -11.39 12.41 8.59
C LYS A 104 -11.77 11.10 7.90
N TYR A 105 -11.40 9.98 8.54
CA TYR A 105 -11.79 8.65 8.09
C TYR A 105 -13.11 8.23 8.73
N TYR A 106 -13.98 7.62 7.92
CA TYR A 106 -15.27 7.08 8.33
C TYR A 106 -15.42 5.64 7.88
N SER A 107 -16.09 4.83 8.69
CA SER A 107 -16.54 3.48 8.32
C SER A 107 -17.85 3.56 7.54
N ARG A 108 -18.19 2.54 6.74
CA ARG A 108 -19.46 2.52 5.99
C ARG A 108 -20.69 2.79 6.88
N ASN A 109 -20.68 2.28 8.11
CA ASN A 109 -21.82 2.38 9.03
C ASN A 109 -22.02 3.81 9.59
N GLU A 110 -21.05 4.70 9.39
CA GLU A 110 -21.07 6.08 9.90
C GLU A 110 -21.51 7.09 8.84
N ILE A 111 -21.65 6.64 7.59
CA ILE A 111 -22.00 7.46 6.45
C ILE A 111 -23.17 6.84 5.68
N SER A 112 -23.95 7.70 5.04
CA SER A 112 -25.06 7.30 4.18
C SER A 112 -24.91 8.03 2.84
N PRO A 113 -25.23 7.40 1.70
CA PRO A 113 -25.32 8.13 0.44
C PRO A 113 -26.38 9.24 0.55
N ASN A 114 -26.12 10.40 -0.06
CA ASN A 114 -27.05 11.54 -0.07
C ASN A 114 -28.09 11.44 -1.18
#